data_AF-A0A9Q9HNR2-F1
#
_entry.id   AF-A0A9Q9HNR2-F1
#
_cell.length_a   1.000
_cell.length_b   1.000
_cell.length_c   1.000
_cell.angle_alpha   90.00
_cell.angle_beta   90.00
_cell.angle_gamma   90.00
#
_symmetry.space_group_name_H-M   'P 1'
#
loop_
_entity.id
_entity.type
_entity.pdbx_description
1 polymer ?
#
loop_
_entity_poly.entity_id
_entity_poly.type
_entity_poly.pdbx_seq_one_letter_code
_entity_poly.pdbx_strand_id
1 'polypeptide(L)'
;MSSKTIQAGVLTLILASTPAFGGEGGGGGGGSRDSGASSGGGGQRSGLSSRATKTVVTTLTRGFDRCGTLPKVYKYDCYRHTYKLAVQQLGGNHAYAEATKALVLVQDTLTQAVNSNLDPAQKPKRKGLNLYRAVIPAAVPQIKRQTERAMQQAETILLRSPADKQVHYARIAEAVNSNKVLLRSAMLPGAVIRLAWRLLKAAVPV
;
A
#
# COMPACT_ATOMS: atom_id res chain seq x y z
N MET A 1 20.78 -11.81 -65.42
CA MET A 1 21.14 -13.16 -64.92
C MET A 1 21.16 -13.02 -63.41
N SER A 2 20.11 -13.43 -62.67
CA SER A 2 19.78 -14.82 -62.28
C SER A 2 20.80 -15.35 -61.25
N SER A 3 20.46 -15.79 -60.02
CA SER A 3 19.17 -16.20 -59.39
C SER A 3 19.17 -15.72 -57.89
N LYS A 4 18.08 -15.64 -57.08
CA LYS A 4 17.09 -16.63 -56.58
C LYS A 4 17.72 -17.93 -56.01
N THR A 5 17.33 -18.61 -54.91
CA THR A 5 16.49 -18.45 -53.67
C THR A 5 16.78 -19.71 -52.77
N ILE A 6 16.27 -20.06 -51.56
CA ILE A 6 15.15 -19.66 -50.66
C ILE A 6 15.36 -20.21 -49.20
N GLN A 7 14.77 -19.58 -48.14
CA GLN A 7 14.47 -20.14 -46.77
C GLN A 7 15.63 -20.68 -45.87
N ALA A 8 15.46 -21.02 -44.57
CA ALA A 8 14.35 -20.94 -43.58
C ALA A 8 14.88 -20.45 -42.20
N GLY A 9 14.15 -19.67 -41.41
CA GLY A 9 13.28 -20.16 -40.32
C GLY A 9 13.75 -19.60 -38.96
N VAL A 10 12.96 -19.50 -37.87
CA VAL A 10 11.53 -19.75 -37.64
C VAL A 10 10.96 -18.59 -36.80
N LEU A 11 9.79 -18.05 -37.16
CA LEU A 11 9.13 -16.95 -36.44
C LEU A 11 8.01 -17.51 -35.54
N THR A 12 8.14 -17.38 -34.22
CA THR A 12 7.14 -17.88 -33.26
C THR A 12 6.01 -16.86 -33.05
N LEU A 13 4.79 -17.17 -33.52
CA LEU A 13 3.60 -16.41 -33.14
C LEU A 13 3.22 -16.70 -31.68
N ILE A 14 2.84 -15.66 -30.94
CA ILE A 14 2.08 -15.76 -29.70
C ILE A 14 0.65 -15.32 -30.02
N LEU A 15 -0.33 -16.22 -29.89
CA LEU A 15 -1.74 -15.88 -30.09
C LEU A 15 -2.27 -15.08 -28.89
N ALA A 16 -2.98 -13.98 -29.17
CA ALA A 16 -3.73 -13.23 -28.16
C ALA A 16 -5.21 -13.68 -28.18
N SER A 17 -5.71 -14.18 -27.05
CA SER A 17 -7.09 -14.65 -26.91
C SER A 17 -8.03 -13.52 -26.48
N THR A 18 -8.69 -12.87 -27.44
CA THR A 18 -9.77 -11.91 -27.15
C THR A 18 -11.14 -12.61 -27.15
N PRO A 19 -11.93 -12.57 -26.06
CA PRO A 19 -13.30 -13.03 -26.09
C PRO A 19 -14.15 -12.08 -26.95
N ALA A 20 -14.90 -12.65 -27.90
CA ALA A 20 -15.80 -11.88 -28.77
C ALA A 20 -17.16 -11.62 -28.11
N PHE A 21 -17.79 -10.51 -28.48
CA PHE A 21 -19.14 -10.16 -28.02
C PHE A 21 -20.19 -10.84 -28.91
N GLY A 22 -21.04 -11.67 -28.31
CA GLY A 22 -22.30 -12.10 -28.92
C GLY A 22 -23.45 -11.24 -28.39
N GLY A 23 -24.36 -10.81 -29.26
CA GLY A 23 -25.50 -9.98 -28.90
C GLY A 23 -26.76 -10.47 -29.59
N GLU A 24 -27.79 -10.75 -28.80
CA GLU A 24 -29.14 -11.10 -29.23
C GLU A 24 -30.12 -10.38 -28.29
N GLY A 25 -31.29 -10.00 -28.78
CA GLY A 25 -32.18 -9.08 -28.04
C GLY A 25 -33.65 -9.48 -28.08
N GLY A 26 -34.40 -9.03 -27.07
CA GLY A 26 -35.85 -9.12 -27.06
C GLY A 26 -36.47 -9.20 -25.67
N GLY A 27 -37.70 -8.70 -25.55
CA GLY A 27 -38.62 -9.02 -24.45
C GLY A 27 -38.47 -8.21 -23.16
N GLY A 28 -39.60 -7.70 -22.66
CA GLY A 28 -39.74 -7.22 -21.29
C GLY A 28 -40.53 -8.21 -20.44
N GLY A 29 -40.39 -8.12 -19.12
CA GLY A 29 -41.13 -8.91 -18.14
C GLY A 29 -40.94 -8.35 -16.74
N GLY A 30 -41.98 -8.38 -15.90
CA GLY A 30 -41.97 -7.84 -14.54
C GLY A 30 -41.93 -8.91 -13.45
N GLY A 31 -41.71 -8.46 -12.20
CA GLY A 31 -41.51 -9.32 -11.03
C GLY A 31 -40.02 -9.52 -10.70
N SER A 32 -39.61 -9.77 -9.45
CA SER A 32 -40.39 -9.88 -8.21
C SER A 32 -39.57 -9.38 -7.00
N ARG A 33 -40.17 -9.37 -5.80
CA ARG A 33 -39.53 -8.93 -4.56
C ARG A 33 -38.87 -10.10 -3.83
N ASP A 34 -37.55 -10.29 -4.00
CA ASP A 34 -36.81 -11.33 -3.28
C ASP A 34 -36.26 -10.87 -1.93
N SER A 35 -37.15 -10.80 -0.95
CA SER A 35 -36.80 -10.80 0.48
C SER A 35 -36.44 -12.23 0.92
N GLY A 36 -35.27 -12.74 0.49
CA GLY A 36 -34.79 -14.09 0.79
C GLY A 36 -33.44 -14.10 1.53
N ALA A 37 -33.21 -15.09 2.39
CA ALA A 37 -32.11 -15.07 3.37
C ALA A 37 -31.17 -16.30 3.33
N SER A 38 -30.01 -16.12 3.96
CA SER A 38 -29.10 -17.16 4.49
C SER A 38 -28.25 -17.99 3.52
N SER A 39 -26.94 -17.74 3.56
CA SER A 39 -25.93 -18.80 3.66
C SER A 39 -24.80 -18.36 4.61
N GLY A 40 -24.19 -19.31 5.31
CA GLY A 40 -23.50 -19.05 6.59
C GLY A 40 -22.02 -18.70 6.54
N GLY A 41 -21.57 -17.91 7.52
CA GLY A 41 -20.16 -17.61 7.78
C GLY A 41 -20.02 -16.88 9.13
N GLY A 42 -19.56 -17.60 10.17
CA GLY A 42 -19.65 -17.13 11.55
C GLY A 42 -18.64 -16.05 11.96
N GLY A 43 -18.99 -15.28 13.01
CA GLY A 43 -18.08 -14.35 13.69
C GLY A 43 -18.75 -13.16 14.39
N GLN A 44 -20.05 -12.94 14.20
CA GLN A 44 -20.78 -11.72 14.58
C GLN A 44 -21.11 -11.64 16.10
N ARG A 45 -20.13 -11.82 16.99
CA ARG A 45 -20.26 -11.59 18.44
C ARG A 45 -19.18 -10.69 19.05
N SER A 46 -18.03 -10.50 18.39
CA SER A 46 -16.90 -9.72 18.92
C SER A 46 -16.90 -8.24 18.52
N GLY A 47 -17.84 -7.78 17.69
CA GLY A 47 -17.82 -6.43 17.09
C GLY A 47 -16.80 -6.25 15.96
N LEU A 48 -16.00 -7.27 15.66
CA LEU A 48 -15.12 -7.31 14.49
C LEU A 48 -15.92 -7.55 13.20
N SER A 49 -15.35 -7.14 12.07
CA SER A 49 -15.90 -7.46 10.76
C SER A 49 -14.85 -7.43 9.65
N SER A 50 -14.93 -8.38 8.73
CA SER A 50 -14.03 -8.47 7.56
C SER A 50 -14.11 -7.22 6.67
N ARG A 51 -15.25 -6.52 6.64
CA ARG A 51 -15.41 -5.26 5.89
C ARG A 51 -14.54 -4.15 6.50
N ALA A 52 -14.58 -3.95 7.81
CA ALA A 52 -13.74 -2.97 8.50
C ALA A 52 -12.24 -3.28 8.33
N THR A 53 -11.84 -4.55 8.51
CA THR A 53 -10.45 -4.98 8.31
C THR A 53 -9.98 -4.71 6.88
N LYS A 54 -10.78 -5.12 5.88
CA LYS A 54 -10.42 -4.93 4.46
C LYS A 54 -10.30 -3.47 4.09
N THR A 55 -11.16 -2.59 4.62
CA THR A 55 -11.06 -1.14 4.42
C THR A 55 -9.75 -0.60 5.00
N VAL A 56 -9.43 -0.88 6.26
CA VAL A 56 -8.19 -0.44 6.92
C VAL A 56 -6.94 -0.94 6.19
N VAL A 57 -6.87 -2.24 5.86
CA VAL A 57 -5.78 -2.84 5.09
C VAL A 57 -5.62 -2.17 3.73
N THR A 58 -6.73 -1.94 3.02
CA THR A 58 -6.74 -1.27 1.70
C THR A 58 -6.27 0.18 1.79
N THR A 59 -6.61 0.90 2.87
CA THR A 59 -6.12 2.26 3.11
C THR A 59 -4.63 2.28 3.45
N LEU A 60 -4.15 1.34 4.27
CA LEU A 60 -2.73 1.25 4.62
C LEU A 60 -1.85 0.92 3.41
N THR A 61 -2.23 -0.02 2.55
CA THR A 61 -1.44 -0.40 1.35
C THR A 61 -1.52 0.68 0.27
N ARG A 62 -2.72 0.96 -0.26
CA ARG A 62 -2.91 1.94 -1.35
C ARG A 62 -2.53 3.37 -0.95
N GLY A 63 -2.54 3.67 0.35
CA GLY A 63 -2.01 4.92 0.88
C GLY A 63 -0.49 5.00 0.73
N PHE A 64 0.23 3.93 1.11
CA PHE A 64 1.68 3.86 0.96
C PHE A 64 2.13 3.92 -0.50
N ASP A 65 1.44 3.24 -1.42
CA ASP A 65 1.69 3.34 -2.88
C ASP A 65 1.52 4.79 -3.39
N ARG A 66 0.42 5.45 -2.98
CA ARG A 66 0.11 6.84 -3.33
C ARG A 66 1.13 7.83 -2.77
N CYS A 67 1.70 7.54 -1.59
CA CYS A 67 2.81 8.30 -1.01
C CYS A 67 4.16 7.96 -1.67
N GLY A 68 4.31 6.75 -2.23
CA GLY A 68 5.47 6.32 -3.01
C GLY A 68 5.81 7.26 -4.18
N THR A 69 4.78 7.82 -4.82
CA THR A 69 4.87 8.79 -5.93
C THR A 69 4.85 10.27 -5.46
N LEU A 70 5.41 10.56 -4.29
CA LEU A 70 5.76 11.93 -3.84
C LEU A 70 7.30 12.08 -3.76
N PRO A 71 7.84 13.31 -3.84
CA PRO A 71 9.25 13.55 -3.54
C PRO A 71 9.56 13.16 -2.08
N LYS A 72 10.79 12.68 -1.82
CA LYS A 72 11.20 12.04 -0.55
C LYS A 72 10.81 12.83 0.71
N VAL A 73 10.96 14.15 0.68
CA VAL A 73 10.66 15.07 1.80
C VAL A 73 9.16 15.19 2.13
N TYR A 74 8.24 14.88 1.22
CA TYR A 74 6.79 14.94 1.47
C TYR A 74 6.20 13.58 1.89
N LYS A 75 6.99 12.49 1.83
CA LYS A 75 6.47 11.12 2.04
C LYS A 75 5.97 10.89 3.47
N TYR A 76 6.66 11.40 4.49
CA TYR A 76 6.31 11.16 5.89
C TYR A 76 5.01 11.84 6.33
N ASP A 77 4.73 13.05 5.86
CA ASP A 77 3.44 13.70 6.11
C ASP A 77 2.31 12.95 5.38
N CYS A 78 2.56 12.40 4.19
CA CYS A 78 1.60 11.54 3.49
C CYS A 78 1.37 10.20 4.23
N TYR A 79 2.41 9.57 4.78
CA TYR A 79 2.26 8.38 5.62
C TYR A 79 1.49 8.70 6.92
N ARG A 80 1.73 9.86 7.55
CA ARG A 80 0.96 10.35 8.72
C ARG A 80 -0.53 10.45 8.41
N HIS A 81 -0.88 11.07 7.28
CA HIS A 81 -2.27 11.16 6.80
C HIS A 81 -2.88 9.77 6.49
N THR A 82 -2.07 8.83 6.00
CA THR A 82 -2.52 7.44 5.75
C THR A 82 -2.88 6.70 7.04
N TYR A 83 -2.01 6.76 8.05
CA TYR A 83 -2.30 6.16 9.37
C TYR A 83 -3.47 6.85 10.06
N LYS A 84 -3.59 8.18 9.98
CA LYS A 84 -4.76 8.91 10.51
C LYS A 84 -6.08 8.44 9.88
N LEU A 85 -6.12 8.26 8.56
CA LEU A 85 -7.32 7.76 7.89
C LEU A 85 -7.65 6.31 8.32
N ALA A 86 -6.64 5.45 8.48
CA ALA A 86 -6.82 4.08 8.96
C ALA A 86 -7.36 4.03 10.41
N VAL A 87 -6.88 4.90 11.30
CA VAL A 87 -7.40 5.09 12.67
C VAL A 87 -8.86 5.58 12.64
N GLN A 88 -9.16 6.59 11.83
CA GLN A 88 -10.52 7.13 11.70
C GLN A 88 -11.52 6.09 11.17
N GLN A 89 -11.09 5.18 10.28
CA GLN A 89 -11.92 4.08 9.76
C GLN A 89 -12.25 3.00 10.79
N LEU A 90 -11.53 2.92 11.92
CA LEU A 90 -11.88 2.06 13.04
C LEU A 90 -12.96 2.67 13.95
N GLY A 91 -13.24 3.98 13.82
CA GLY A 91 -14.47 4.62 14.30
C GLY A 91 -14.74 4.56 15.80
N GLY A 92 -13.72 4.30 16.63
CA GLY A 92 -13.88 4.08 18.08
C GLY A 92 -14.47 2.71 18.45
N ASN A 93 -14.58 1.77 17.51
CA ASN A 93 -15.08 0.42 17.79
C ASN A 93 -14.16 -0.31 18.77
N HIS A 94 -14.66 -0.58 19.98
CA HIS A 94 -13.92 -1.23 21.07
C HIS A 94 -13.33 -2.60 20.70
N ALA A 95 -13.92 -3.34 19.75
CA ALA A 95 -13.37 -4.59 19.22
C ALA A 95 -11.97 -4.39 18.59
N TYR A 96 -11.75 -3.21 18.03
CA TYR A 96 -10.52 -2.76 17.40
C TYR A 96 -9.69 -1.85 18.32
N ALA A 97 -9.92 -1.82 19.64
CA ALA A 97 -9.21 -0.91 20.55
C ALA A 97 -7.68 -1.09 20.51
N GLU A 98 -7.19 -2.33 20.58
CA GLU A 98 -5.74 -2.59 20.57
C GLU A 98 -5.13 -2.39 19.18
N ALA A 99 -5.87 -2.67 18.10
CA ALA A 99 -5.48 -2.30 16.74
C ALA A 99 -5.42 -0.77 16.54
N THR A 100 -6.38 -0.04 17.11
CA THR A 100 -6.40 1.43 17.10
C THR A 100 -5.18 1.97 17.83
N LYS A 101 -4.88 1.46 19.03
CA LYS A 101 -3.67 1.80 19.79
C LYS A 101 -2.38 1.54 19.00
N ALA A 102 -2.30 0.41 18.28
CA ALA A 102 -1.16 0.08 17.43
C ALA A 102 -1.01 1.05 16.24
N LEU A 103 -2.09 1.42 15.56
CA LEU A 103 -2.03 2.37 14.44
C LEU A 103 -1.78 3.82 14.89
N VAL A 104 -2.32 4.21 16.05
CA VAL A 104 -2.08 5.52 16.69
C VAL A 104 -0.60 5.68 17.06
N LEU A 105 0.06 4.65 17.59
CA LEU A 105 1.51 4.68 17.87
C LEU A 105 2.34 5.10 16.64
N VAL A 106 2.00 4.59 15.46
CA VAL A 106 2.69 4.95 14.20
C VAL A 106 2.26 6.34 13.72
N GLN A 107 0.97 6.69 13.80
CA GLN A 107 0.45 8.02 13.48
C GLN A 107 1.19 9.11 14.29
N ASP A 108 1.36 8.91 15.59
CA ASP A 108 1.85 9.93 16.51
C ASP A 108 3.37 10.04 16.43
N THR A 109 4.08 8.91 16.27
CA THR A 109 5.51 8.91 15.90
C THR A 109 5.74 9.71 14.61
N LEU A 110 4.93 9.48 13.56
CA LEU A 110 5.00 10.24 12.31
C LEU A 110 4.61 11.71 12.51
N THR A 111 3.67 12.02 13.41
CA THR A 111 3.22 13.39 13.69
C THR A 111 4.31 14.20 14.38
N GLN A 112 4.90 13.65 15.44
CA GLN A 112 6.03 14.27 16.14
C GLN A 112 7.23 14.41 15.19
N ALA A 113 7.62 13.33 14.52
CA ALA A 113 8.82 13.32 13.67
C ALA A 113 8.69 14.25 12.45
N VAL A 114 7.49 14.46 11.89
CA VAL A 114 7.27 15.48 10.85
C VAL A 114 7.25 16.89 11.44
N ASN A 115 6.50 17.13 12.53
CA ASN A 115 6.34 18.47 13.10
C ASN A 115 7.67 19.05 13.63
N SER A 116 8.52 18.22 14.26
CA SER A 116 9.84 18.62 14.75
C SER A 116 10.90 18.82 13.66
N ASN A 117 10.59 18.54 12.38
CA ASN A 117 11.57 18.58 11.28
C ASN A 117 10.98 19.22 10.01
N LEU A 118 10.00 20.13 10.13
CA LEU A 118 9.41 20.81 8.98
C LEU A 118 10.44 21.65 8.21
N ASP A 119 10.39 21.62 6.89
CA ASP A 119 11.24 22.43 6.02
C ASP A 119 10.52 23.75 5.63
N PRO A 120 10.93 24.92 6.18
CA PRO A 120 10.27 26.20 5.89
C PRO A 120 10.57 26.73 4.48
N ALA A 121 11.62 26.24 3.80
CA ALA A 121 11.93 26.63 2.43
C ALA A 121 11.03 25.93 1.38
N GLN A 122 10.26 24.92 1.81
CA GLN A 122 9.44 24.07 0.94
C GLN A 122 7.94 24.32 1.15
N LYS A 123 7.31 25.01 0.18
CA LYS A 123 5.85 25.24 0.19
C LYS A 123 5.08 23.89 0.15
N PRO A 124 4.01 23.70 0.96
CA PRO A 124 3.28 22.44 1.01
C PRO A 124 2.72 22.00 -0.35
N LYS A 125 2.86 20.70 -0.67
CA LYS A 125 2.46 20.12 -1.95
C LYS A 125 1.06 19.48 -1.87
N ARG A 126 0.11 20.01 -2.64
CA ARG A 126 -1.22 19.42 -2.83
C ARG A 126 -1.15 18.17 -3.71
N LYS A 127 -1.94 17.13 -3.38
CA LYS A 127 -2.16 15.94 -4.20
C LYS A 127 -3.58 15.41 -3.97
N GLY A 128 -4.48 15.70 -4.90
CA GLY A 128 -5.92 15.52 -4.71
C GLY A 128 -6.48 16.50 -3.68
N LEU A 129 -7.22 15.98 -2.70
CA LEU A 129 -7.80 16.77 -1.60
C LEU A 129 -6.81 16.98 -0.43
N ASN A 130 -5.70 16.25 -0.38
CA ASN A 130 -4.70 16.38 0.68
C ASN A 130 -3.60 17.40 0.30
N LEU A 131 -3.07 18.06 1.33
CA LEU A 131 -1.91 18.96 1.26
C LEU A 131 -0.85 18.42 2.22
N TYR A 132 0.36 18.19 1.71
CA TYR A 132 1.45 17.57 2.46
C TYR A 132 2.60 18.56 2.65
N ARG A 133 3.13 18.63 3.87
CA ARG A 133 4.30 19.44 4.23
C ARG A 133 5.59 18.66 3.95
N ALA A 134 6.67 19.39 3.69
CA ALA A 134 8.00 18.81 3.58
C ALA A 134 8.68 18.69 4.95
N VAL A 135 9.57 17.70 5.08
CA VAL A 135 10.56 17.63 6.17
C VAL A 135 11.97 17.88 5.65
N ILE A 136 12.82 18.46 6.49
CA ILE A 136 14.21 18.82 6.15
C ILE A 136 14.95 17.58 5.61
N PRO A 137 15.64 17.66 4.46
CA PRO A 137 16.28 16.50 3.82
C PRO A 137 17.23 15.71 4.74
N ALA A 138 17.93 16.39 5.65
CA ALA A 138 18.84 15.79 6.62
C ALA A 138 18.14 14.95 7.70
N ALA A 139 16.89 15.28 8.07
CA ALA A 139 16.12 14.56 9.09
C ALA A 139 15.54 13.23 8.59
N VAL A 140 15.34 13.09 7.27
CA VAL A 140 14.70 11.95 6.61
C VAL A 140 15.23 10.57 7.06
N PRO A 141 16.54 10.32 7.25
CA PRO A 141 17.05 9.04 7.76
C PRO A 141 16.69 8.76 9.23
N GLN A 142 16.59 9.80 10.08
CA GLN A 142 16.13 9.67 11.46
C GLN A 142 14.64 9.35 11.52
N ILE A 143 13.82 10.10 10.78
CA ILE A 143 12.37 9.91 10.68
C ILE A 143 12.05 8.48 10.19
N LYS A 144 12.82 7.95 9.23
CA LYS A 144 12.73 6.53 8.83
C LYS A 144 12.95 5.58 10.00
N ARG A 145 14.06 5.71 10.75
CA ARG A 145 14.38 4.81 11.87
C ARG A 145 13.33 4.86 12.98
N GLN A 146 12.79 6.05 13.28
CA GLN A 146 11.68 6.22 14.23
C GLN A 146 10.41 5.52 13.72
N THR A 147 10.03 5.76 12.46
CA THR A 147 8.84 5.15 11.83
C THR A 147 8.91 3.63 11.80
N GLU A 148 10.06 3.05 11.41
CA GLU A 148 10.23 1.58 11.37
C GLU A 148 10.11 0.94 12.75
N ARG A 149 10.66 1.57 13.80
CA ARG A 149 10.53 1.09 15.19
C ARG A 149 9.07 1.11 15.65
N ALA A 150 8.34 2.20 15.38
CA ALA A 150 6.93 2.29 15.71
C ALA A 150 6.08 1.27 14.93
N MET A 151 6.37 1.04 13.64
CA MET A 151 5.71 -0.01 12.85
C MET A 151 5.96 -1.41 13.41
N GLN A 152 7.19 -1.72 13.80
CA GLN A 152 7.55 -3.00 14.41
C GLN A 152 6.89 -3.20 15.79
N GLN A 153 6.74 -2.14 16.58
CA GLN A 153 5.98 -2.17 17.83
C GLN A 153 4.47 -2.35 17.59
N ALA A 154 3.90 -1.67 16.59
CA ALA A 154 2.49 -1.80 16.22
C ALA A 154 2.15 -3.22 15.72
N GLU A 155 2.97 -3.78 14.84
CA GLU A 155 2.95 -5.18 14.40
C GLU A 155 3.03 -6.15 15.59
N THR A 156 3.92 -5.89 16.55
CA THR A 156 4.06 -6.70 17.77
C THR A 156 2.81 -6.64 18.67
N ILE A 157 2.15 -5.48 18.78
CA ILE A 157 0.88 -5.33 19.54
C ILE A 157 -0.24 -6.12 18.83
N LEU A 158 -0.35 -5.98 17.51
CA LEU A 158 -1.37 -6.65 16.70
C LEU A 158 -1.25 -8.18 16.76
N LEU A 159 -0.04 -8.71 16.59
CA LEU A 159 0.23 -10.16 16.59
C LEU A 159 0.16 -10.80 17.98
N ARG A 160 0.18 -10.01 19.07
CA ARG A 160 0.02 -10.50 20.45
C ARG A 160 -1.39 -10.31 21.02
N SER A 161 -2.35 -9.93 20.18
CA SER A 161 -3.75 -9.80 20.59
C SER A 161 -4.43 -11.17 20.81
N PRO A 162 -5.51 -11.24 21.60
CA PRO A 162 -6.27 -12.47 21.86
C PRO A 162 -6.74 -13.23 20.59
N ALA A 163 -6.92 -14.54 20.73
CA ALA A 163 -7.15 -15.46 19.62
C ALA A 163 -8.42 -15.16 18.80
N ASP A 164 -9.48 -14.66 19.43
CA ASP A 164 -10.72 -14.20 18.79
C ASP A 164 -10.51 -13.00 17.85
N LYS A 165 -9.42 -12.24 18.05
CA LYS A 165 -9.06 -11.06 17.25
C LYS A 165 -8.06 -11.37 16.13
N GLN A 166 -7.29 -12.45 16.26
CA GLN A 166 -6.11 -12.75 15.41
C GLN A 166 -6.39 -12.71 13.90
N VAL A 167 -7.48 -13.31 13.40
CA VAL A 167 -7.80 -13.35 11.95
C VAL A 167 -7.95 -11.95 11.35
N HIS A 168 -8.42 -10.98 12.13
CA HIS A 168 -8.54 -9.58 11.71
C HIS A 168 -7.25 -8.80 11.94
N TYR A 169 -6.58 -9.04 13.07
CA TYR A 169 -5.41 -8.29 13.50
C TYR A 169 -4.13 -8.65 12.74
N ALA A 170 -3.92 -9.93 12.43
CA ALA A 170 -2.80 -10.39 11.62
C ALA A 170 -2.79 -9.77 10.21
N ARG A 171 -3.96 -9.58 9.59
CA ARG A 171 -4.11 -8.90 8.29
C ARG A 171 -3.72 -7.42 8.35
N ILE A 172 -3.98 -6.75 9.48
CA ILE A 172 -3.53 -5.36 9.71
C ILE A 172 -2.01 -5.35 9.95
N ALA A 173 -1.48 -6.32 10.72
CA ALA A 173 -0.05 -6.46 10.97
C ALA A 173 0.74 -6.72 9.67
N GLU A 174 0.23 -7.56 8.78
CA GLU A 174 0.78 -7.84 7.45
C GLU A 174 0.88 -6.58 6.59
N ALA A 175 -0.14 -5.72 6.60
CA ALA A 175 -0.12 -4.43 5.91
C ALA A 175 0.93 -3.47 6.51
N VAL A 176 1.05 -3.42 7.85
CA VAL A 176 2.08 -2.63 8.55
C VAL A 176 3.49 -3.15 8.25
N ASN A 177 3.69 -4.47 8.25
CA ASN A 177 4.95 -5.13 7.90
C ASN A 177 5.36 -4.87 6.44
N SER A 178 4.42 -4.99 5.50
CA SER A 178 4.64 -4.68 4.08
C SER A 178 5.08 -3.23 3.91
N ASN A 179 4.40 -2.28 4.57
CA ASN A 179 4.73 -0.86 4.56
C ASN A 179 6.12 -0.56 5.17
N LYS A 180 6.50 -1.27 6.24
CA LYS A 180 7.84 -1.25 6.86
C LYS A 180 8.91 -1.76 5.89
N VAL A 181 8.64 -2.82 5.12
CA VAL A 181 9.55 -3.31 4.06
C VAL A 181 9.67 -2.32 2.91
N LEU A 182 8.59 -1.66 2.49
CA LEU A 182 8.63 -0.60 1.48
C LEU A 182 9.49 0.59 1.93
N LEU A 183 9.42 1.01 3.21
CA LEU A 183 10.32 2.04 3.77
C LEU A 183 11.79 1.62 3.73
N ARG A 184 12.08 0.32 3.94
CA ARG A 184 13.44 -0.23 3.86
C ARG A 184 13.98 -0.09 2.44
N SER A 185 13.28 -0.66 1.47
CA SER A 185 13.67 -0.67 0.05
C SER A 185 13.74 0.73 -0.58
N ALA A 186 12.79 1.61 -0.28
CA ALA A 186 12.68 2.96 -0.88
C ALA A 186 13.78 3.97 -0.48
N MET A 187 14.84 3.53 0.22
CA MET A 187 16.06 4.33 0.44
C MET A 187 17.36 3.65 0.03
N LEU A 188 17.33 2.43 -0.54
CA LEU A 188 18.56 1.79 -1.00
C LEU A 188 19.14 2.58 -2.19
N PRO A 189 20.37 3.14 -2.11
CA PRO A 189 21.04 3.73 -3.28
C PRO A 189 21.37 2.67 -4.34
N GLY A 190 21.24 1.38 -4.00
CA GLY A 190 21.47 0.22 -4.86
C GLY A 190 20.77 0.25 -6.21
N ALA A 191 19.67 0.99 -6.40
CA ALA A 191 19.05 1.15 -7.72
C ALA A 191 19.97 1.89 -8.70
N VAL A 192 20.51 3.05 -8.32
CA VAL A 192 21.46 3.81 -9.14
C VAL A 192 22.85 3.17 -9.16
N ILE A 193 23.30 2.56 -8.05
CA ILE A 193 24.59 1.85 -8.01
C ILE A 193 24.58 0.63 -8.95
N ARG A 194 23.50 -0.16 -9.00
CA ARG A 194 23.39 -1.30 -9.94
C ARG A 194 23.32 -0.85 -11.40
N LEU A 195 22.72 0.30 -11.68
CA LEU A 195 22.70 0.87 -13.03
C LEU A 195 24.11 1.34 -13.44
N ALA A 196 24.77 2.13 -12.58
CA ALA A 196 26.14 2.61 -12.80
C ALA A 196 27.15 1.46 -12.97
N TRP A 197 27.06 0.42 -12.14
CA TRP A 197 27.91 -0.78 -12.25
C TRP A 197 27.70 -1.56 -13.55
N ARG A 198 26.45 -1.63 -14.05
CA ARG A 198 26.16 -2.23 -15.37
C ARG A 198 26.71 -1.40 -16.53
N LEU A 199 26.63 -0.07 -16.45
CA LEU A 199 27.20 0.82 -17.46
C LEU A 199 28.74 0.78 -17.46
N LEU A 200 29.38 0.79 -16.27
CA LEU A 200 30.83 0.62 -16.14
C LEU A 200 31.31 -0.72 -16.73
N LYS A 201 30.61 -1.83 -16.46
CA LYS A 201 30.93 -3.13 -17.07
C LYS A 201 30.70 -3.21 -18.59
N ALA A 202 29.93 -2.29 -19.18
CA ALA A 202 29.75 -2.21 -20.63
C ALA A 202 30.75 -1.26 -21.30
N ALA A 203 31.49 -0.46 -20.53
CA ALA A 203 32.44 0.55 -21.02
C ALA A 203 33.92 0.10 -20.93
N VAL A 204 34.19 -1.07 -20.33
CA VAL A 204 35.52 -1.69 -20.31
C VAL A 204 35.56 -2.81 -21.36
N PRO A 205 36.26 -2.64 -22.49
CA PRO A 205 36.56 -3.75 -23.38
C PRO A 205 37.52 -4.73 -22.70
N VAL A 206 37.46 -6.00 -23.11
CA VAL A 206 38.39 -7.08 -22.74
C VAL A 206 39.43 -7.23 -23.84
#